data_AF-A0AAI9DD83-F1
#
_entry.id   AF-A0AAI9DD83-F1
#
_cell.length_a   1.000
_cell.length_b   1.000
_cell.length_c   1.000
_cell.angle_alpha   90.00
_cell.angle_beta   90.00
_cell.angle_gamma   90.00
#
_symmetry.space_group_name_H-M   'P 1'
#
loop_
_entity.id
_entity.type
_entity.pdbx_description
1 polymer ?
#
loop_
_entity_poly.entity_id
_entity_poly.type
_entity_poly.pdbx_seq_one_letter_code
_entity_poly.pdbx_strand_id
1 'polypeptide(L)'
;MVKLIRPGGRLLTLPLNPKYSIISDYYVPYGFKIVSDSPYQDGSTFQLHLLYNTPHIINGWYWSYEVLNNAFKKSGLTNIQWSKPNVKDSSLSTQFSRYINNPHTVMVSASYI
;
A
#
# COMPACT_ATOMS: atom_id res chain seq x y z
N MET A 1 10.43 -14.91 -5.22
CA MET A 1 10.51 -13.99 -4.06
C MET A 1 10.89 -14.73 -2.78
N VAL A 2 10.01 -15.52 -2.14
CA VAL A 2 10.32 -16.14 -0.83
C VAL A 2 11.54 -17.07 -0.84
N LYS A 3 11.77 -17.80 -1.94
CA LYS A 3 12.97 -18.65 -2.11
C LYS A 3 14.31 -17.91 -2.02
N LEU A 4 14.32 -16.57 -2.12
CA LEU A 4 15.52 -15.74 -1.97
C LEU A 4 15.78 -15.32 -0.51
N ILE A 5 14.84 -15.60 0.39
CA ILE A 5 14.94 -15.26 1.81
C ILE A 5 15.53 -16.46 2.55
N ARG A 6 16.59 -16.24 3.33
CA ARG A 6 17.15 -17.28 4.20
C ARG A 6 16.17 -17.63 5.32
N PRO A 7 16.13 -18.88 5.81
CA PRO A 7 15.37 -19.23 7.02
C PRO A 7 15.70 -18.28 8.18
N GLY A 8 14.68 -17.84 8.92
CA GLY A 8 14.77 -16.79 9.94
C GLY A 8 14.77 -15.35 9.38
N GLY A 9 14.79 -15.19 8.06
CA GLY A 9 14.72 -13.89 7.39
C GLY A 9 13.33 -13.27 7.38
N ARG A 10 13.23 -12.07 6.81
CA ARG A 10 11.99 -11.28 6.79
C ARG A 10 11.78 -10.63 5.43
N LEU A 11 10.54 -10.68 4.95
CA LEU A 11 10.06 -9.85 3.85
C LEU A 11 9.52 -8.54 4.41
N LEU A 12 9.97 -7.42 3.85
CA LEU A 12 9.38 -6.10 4.08
C LEU A 12 8.95 -5.52 2.73
N THR A 13 7.69 -5.13 2.59
CA THR A 13 7.17 -4.55 1.34
C THR A 13 6.06 -3.52 1.59
N LEU A 14 5.76 -2.72 0.57
CA LEU A 14 4.84 -1.57 0.60
C LEU A 14 3.81 -1.68 -0.55
N PRO A 15 2.84 -2.61 -0.46
CA PRO A 15 1.75 -2.67 -1.42
C PRO A 15 0.83 -1.45 -1.31
N LEU A 16 -0.03 -1.28 -2.33
CA LEU A 16 -1.21 -0.43 -2.22
C LEU A 16 -2.00 -0.85 -0.97
N ASN A 17 -2.42 0.13 -0.17
CA ASN A 17 -3.30 -0.09 0.97
C ASN A 17 -4.64 -0.66 0.49
N PRO A 18 -5.03 -1.89 0.87
CA PRO A 18 -6.30 -2.47 0.43
C PRO A 18 -7.55 -1.67 0.86
N LYS A 19 -7.39 -0.69 1.76
CA LYS A 19 -8.42 0.22 2.24
C LYS A 19 -8.19 1.70 1.83
N TYR A 20 -7.35 1.97 0.82
CA TYR A 20 -7.08 3.32 0.31
C TYR A 20 -8.38 4.11 0.04
N SER A 21 -8.33 5.44 0.07
CA SER A 21 -9.54 6.24 -0.15
C SER A 21 -9.92 6.30 -1.64
N ILE A 22 -11.19 6.04 -1.93
CA ILE A 22 -11.79 6.23 -3.26
C ILE A 22 -12.40 7.62 -3.45
N ILE A 23 -12.32 8.49 -2.43
CA ILE A 23 -12.83 9.86 -2.54
C ILE A 23 -11.99 10.59 -3.60
N SER A 24 -12.67 11.24 -4.55
CA SER A 24 -12.00 12.05 -5.56
C SER A 24 -11.05 13.05 -4.90
N ASP A 25 -9.86 13.17 -5.46
CA ASP A 25 -8.82 14.10 -5.04
C ASP A 25 -8.31 13.95 -3.59
N TYR A 26 -8.63 12.83 -2.91
CA TYR A 26 -8.15 12.58 -1.54
C TYR A 26 -6.64 12.73 -1.40
N TYR A 27 -5.90 12.31 -2.43
CA TYR A 27 -4.44 12.28 -2.43
C TYR A 27 -3.78 13.50 -3.09
N VAL A 28 -4.56 14.43 -3.66
CA VAL A 28 -4.03 15.60 -4.39
C VAL A 28 -3.12 16.46 -3.51
N PRO A 29 -3.45 16.75 -2.24
CA PRO A 29 -2.54 17.50 -1.37
C PRO A 29 -1.19 16.80 -1.13
N TYR A 30 -1.08 15.52 -1.47
CA TYR A 30 0.10 14.68 -1.33
C TYR A 30 0.78 14.39 -2.69
N GLY A 31 0.37 15.08 -3.76
CA GLY A 31 1.05 15.08 -5.06
C GLY A 31 0.61 13.98 -6.03
N PHE A 32 -0.48 13.25 -5.77
CA PHE A 32 -0.96 12.23 -6.69
C PHE A 32 -2.48 12.02 -6.63
N LYS A 33 -3.03 11.32 -7.61
CA LYS A 33 -4.41 10.78 -7.59
C LYS A 33 -4.38 9.27 -7.81
N ILE A 34 -5.39 8.59 -7.29
CA ILE A 34 -5.66 7.19 -7.61
C ILE A 34 -6.98 7.13 -8.38
N VAL A 35 -6.94 6.50 -9.54
CA VAL A 35 -8.10 6.32 -10.43
C VAL A 35 -8.32 4.83 -10.62
N SER A 36 -9.55 4.36 -10.42
CA SER A 36 -9.94 2.98 -10.67
C SER A 36 -11.43 2.93 -11.03
N ASP A 37 -11.77 2.20 -12.09
CA ASP A 37 -13.16 1.98 -12.50
C ASP A 37 -13.84 0.88 -11.66
N SER A 38 -13.05 0.09 -10.94
CA SER A 38 -13.54 -1.05 -10.15
C SER A 38 -12.74 -1.18 -8.85
N PRO A 39 -12.87 -0.18 -7.94
CA PRO A 39 -12.16 -0.20 -6.68
C PRO A 39 -12.59 -1.40 -5.83
N TYR A 40 -11.65 -1.95 -5.07
CA TYR A 40 -11.85 -3.07 -4.15
C TYR A 40 -12.20 -4.43 -4.79
N GLN A 41 -12.17 -4.55 -6.12
CA GLN A 41 -12.28 -5.83 -6.80
C GLN A 41 -10.90 -6.46 -6.97
N ASP A 42 -10.69 -7.64 -6.38
CA ASP A 42 -9.43 -8.37 -6.50
C ASP A 42 -9.04 -8.61 -7.98
N GLY A 43 -7.80 -8.24 -8.32
CA GLY A 43 -7.26 -8.35 -9.67
C GLY A 43 -7.61 -7.18 -10.60
N SER A 44 -8.44 -6.23 -10.15
CA SER A 44 -8.70 -5.02 -10.92
C SER A 44 -7.47 -4.13 -11.02
N THR A 45 -7.44 -3.27 -12.02
CA THR A 45 -6.37 -2.29 -12.20
C THR A 45 -6.72 -0.95 -11.56
N PHE A 46 -5.67 -0.22 -11.22
CA PHE A 46 -5.77 1.18 -10.87
C PHE A 46 -4.62 1.96 -11.54
N GLN A 47 -4.82 3.26 -11.66
CA GLN A 47 -3.81 4.19 -12.12
C GLN A 47 -3.44 5.13 -10.98
N LEU A 48 -2.14 5.31 -10.76
CA LEU A 48 -1.60 6.35 -9.91
C LEU A 48 -1.09 7.48 -10.80
N HIS A 49 -1.77 8.62 -10.74
CA HIS A 49 -1.44 9.81 -11.53
C HIS A 49 -0.58 10.72 -10.67
N LEU A 50 0.69 10.87 -11.02
CA LEU A 50 1.61 11.76 -10.33
C LEU A 50 1.41 13.20 -10.82
N LEU A 51 1.20 14.14 -9.89
CA LEU A 51 0.95 15.55 -10.16
C LEU A 51 2.27 16.33 -10.15
N TYR A 52 3.15 16.03 -11.10
CA TYR A 52 4.36 16.80 -11.39
C TYR A 52 4.14 17.73 -12.59
N ASN A 53 5.14 18.57 -12.89
CA ASN A 53 5.13 19.45 -14.08
C ASN A 53 4.86 18.67 -15.39
N THR A 54 5.24 17.39 -15.44
CA THR A 54 4.87 16.45 -16.49
C THR A 54 4.00 15.34 -15.88
N PRO A 55 2.79 15.10 -16.39
CA PRO A 55 1.93 14.02 -15.91
C PRO A 55 2.59 12.65 -16.14
N HIS A 56 2.66 11.84 -15.09
CA HIS A 56 3.10 10.45 -15.17
C HIS A 56 2.03 9.52 -14.60
N ILE A 57 1.74 8.45 -15.33
CA ILE A 57 0.74 7.45 -14.93
C ILE A 57 1.46 6.13 -14.65
N ILE A 58 1.25 5.60 -13.45
CA ILE A 58 1.72 4.28 -13.04
C ILE A 58 0.50 3.36 -12.98
N ASN A 59 0.54 2.22 -13.69
CA ASN A 59 -0.50 1.20 -13.61
C ASN A 59 -0.15 0.20 -12.49
N GLY A 60 -1.15 -0.21 -11.74
CA GLY A 60 -1.02 -1.24 -10.71
C GLY A 60 -2.25 -2.13 -10.62
N TRP A 61 -2.16 -3.13 -9.76
CA TRP A 61 -3.26 -4.06 -9.46
C TRP A 61 -3.71 -3.94 -8.02
N TYR A 62 -5.01 -4.00 -7.81
CA TYR A 62 -5.61 -4.06 -6.48
C TYR A 62 -5.69 -5.50 -5.99
N TRP A 63 -5.32 -5.69 -4.72
CA TRP A 63 -5.56 -6.93 -3.97
C TRP A 63 -6.02 -6.61 -2.54
N SER A 64 -7.00 -7.34 -2.07
CA SER A 64 -7.59 -7.24 -0.74
C SER A 64 -6.63 -7.74 0.34
N TYR A 65 -6.88 -7.36 1.59
CA TYR A 65 -6.14 -7.91 2.73
C TYR A 65 -6.24 -9.44 2.80
N GLU A 66 -7.39 -10.01 2.45
CA GLU A 66 -7.60 -11.45 2.46
C GLU A 66 -6.68 -12.14 1.45
N VAL A 67 -6.71 -11.68 0.19
CA VAL A 67 -5.88 -12.27 -0.87
C VAL A 67 -4.39 -12.12 -0.56
N LEU A 68 -3.95 -10.95 -0.12
CA LEU A 68 -2.54 -10.73 0.24
C LEU A 68 -2.09 -11.61 1.42
N ASN A 69 -2.87 -11.69 2.50
CA ASN A 69 -2.55 -12.55 3.64
C ASN A 69 -2.52 -14.04 3.25
N ASN A 70 -3.46 -14.47 2.41
CA ASN A 70 -3.50 -15.84 1.90
C ASN A 70 -2.28 -16.14 1.01
N ALA A 71 -1.88 -15.21 0.15
CA ALA A 71 -0.69 -15.33 -0.68
C ALA A 71 0.59 -15.44 0.16
N PHE A 72 0.74 -14.62 1.20
CA PHE A 72 1.87 -14.71 2.13
C PHE A 72 1.93 -16.07 2.81
N LYS A 73 0.81 -16.54 3.40
CA LYS A 73 0.74 -17.84 4.07
C LYS A 73 1.05 -19.01 3.12
N LYS A 74 0.45 -19.03 1.93
CA LYS A 74 0.71 -20.06 0.90
C LYS A 74 2.18 -20.06 0.43
N SER A 75 2.88 -18.95 0.59
CA SER A 75 4.30 -18.84 0.26
C SER A 75 5.24 -19.26 1.40
N GLY A 76 4.70 -19.74 2.53
CA GLY A 76 5.49 -20.13 3.71
C GLY A 76 5.87 -18.98 4.64
N LEU A 77 5.31 -17.78 4.44
CA LEU A 77 5.54 -16.65 5.34
C LEU A 77 4.58 -16.70 6.54
N THR A 78 5.10 -16.32 7.70
CA THR A 78 4.40 -16.28 8.99
C THR A 78 4.54 -14.91 9.64
N ASN A 79 3.92 -14.70 10.81
CA ASN A 79 4.01 -13.45 11.58
C ASN A 79 3.74 -12.19 10.74
N ILE A 80 2.68 -12.23 9.92
CA ILE A 80 2.32 -11.15 9.01
C ILE A 80 1.81 -9.97 9.82
N GLN A 81 2.51 -8.84 9.73
CA GLN A 81 2.20 -7.61 10.45
C GLN A 81 2.02 -6.46 9.48
N TRP A 82 0.92 -5.74 9.61
CA TRP A 82 0.57 -4.59 8.80
C TRP A 82 0.74 -3.31 9.63
N SER A 83 1.38 -2.30 9.07
CA SER A 83 1.56 -1.01 9.73
C SER A 83 1.28 0.15 8.78
N LYS A 84 0.56 1.15 9.30
CA LYS A 84 0.36 2.43 8.62
C LYS A 84 1.62 3.30 8.77
N PRO A 85 1.89 4.21 7.83
CA PRO A 85 2.90 5.24 8.03
C PRO A 85 2.56 6.08 9.26
N ASN A 86 3.62 6.51 9.95
CA ASN A 86 3.59 7.36 11.13
C ASN A 86 4.44 8.59 10.81
N VAL A 87 4.00 9.75 11.29
CA VAL A 87 4.80 10.98 11.28
C VAL A 87 5.46 11.15 12.63
N LYS A 88 6.79 11.10 12.65
CA LYS A 88 7.59 11.31 13.87
C LYS A 88 7.64 12.77 14.32
N ASP A 89 7.59 13.69 13.36
CA ASP A 89 7.62 15.12 13.63
C ASP A 89 6.20 15.64 13.90
N SER A 90 5.92 15.97 15.16
CA SER A 90 4.60 16.45 15.58
C SER A 90 4.15 17.72 14.84
N SER A 91 5.09 18.53 14.33
CA SER A 91 4.76 19.73 13.55
C SER A 91 4.07 19.43 12.21
N LEU A 92 4.34 18.24 11.64
CA LEU A 92 3.78 17.79 10.36
C LEU A 92 2.51 16.93 10.54
N SER A 93 2.18 16.56 11.79
CA SER A 93 1.06 15.66 12.09
C SER A 93 -0.28 16.17 11.55
N THR A 94 -0.55 17.47 11.66
CA THR A 94 -1.77 18.11 11.14
C THR A 94 -1.83 18.06 9.61
N GLN A 95 -0.73 18.38 8.92
CA GLN A 95 -0.65 18.39 7.46
C GLN A 95 -0.91 17.01 6.86
N PHE A 96 -0.38 15.96 7.49
CA PHE A 96 -0.53 14.58 7.03
C PHE A 96 -1.66 13.81 7.72
N SER A 97 -2.45 14.44 8.58
CA SER A 97 -3.52 13.79 9.35
C SER A 97 -4.45 12.94 8.47
N ARG A 98 -4.94 13.52 7.36
CA ARG A 98 -5.78 12.82 6.38
C ARG A 98 -5.02 11.68 5.69
N TYR A 99 -3.77 11.88 5.30
CA TYR A 99 -2.95 10.82 4.72
C TYR A 99 -2.72 9.65 5.68
N ILE A 100 -2.37 9.90 6.95
CA ILE A 100 -2.12 8.86 7.96
C ILE A 100 -3.39 8.05 8.23
N ASN A 101 -4.56 8.71 8.22
CA ASN A 101 -5.84 8.02 8.42
C ASN A 101 -6.11 7.01 7.30
N ASN A 102 -5.87 7.40 6.04
CA ASN A 102 -6.06 6.52 4.89
C ASN A 102 -4.91 6.63 3.86
N PRO A 103 -3.75 6.01 4.15
CA PRO A 103 -2.57 6.13 3.30
C PRO A 103 -2.78 5.34 2.01
N HIS A 104 -2.10 5.73 0.93
CA HIS A 104 -2.17 4.94 -0.31
C HIS A 104 -1.38 3.63 -0.22
N THR A 105 -0.39 3.56 0.67
CA THR A 105 0.42 2.37 0.91
C THR A 105 0.42 2.02 2.40
N VAL A 106 0.57 0.74 2.69
CA VAL A 106 0.79 0.23 4.05
C VAL A 106 1.99 -0.68 4.02
N MET A 107 2.79 -0.66 5.07
CA MET A 107 3.90 -1.57 5.21
C MET A 107 3.39 -2.93 5.66
N VAL A 108 3.93 -3.99 5.06
CA VAL A 108 3.74 -5.35 5.55
C VAL A 108 5.09 -6.00 5.78
N SER A 109 5.23 -6.59 6.96
CA SER A 109 6.37 -7.38 7.39
C SER A 109 5.90 -8.81 7.58
N ALA A 110 6.65 -9.80 7.09
CA ALA A 110 6.37 -11.20 7.33
C ALA A 110 7.68 -11.99 7.48
N SER A 111 7.72 -12.92 8.42
CA SER A 111 8.87 -13.78 8.68
C SER A 111 8.86 -15.00 7.77
N TYR A 112 10.03 -15.44 7.34
CA TYR A 112 10.23 -16.73 6.72
C TYR A 112 10.93 -17.64 7.74
N ILE A 113 10.27 -18.73 8.14
CA ILE A 113 10.77 -19.68 9.13
C ILE A 113 11.14 -20.97 8.40
#